data_AF-A0A453KIZ0-F1
#
_entry.id   AF-A0A453KIZ0-F1
#
_cell.length_a   1.000
_cell.length_b   1.000
_cell.length_c   1.000
_cell.angle_alpha   90.00
_cell.angle_beta   90.00
_cell.angle_gamma   90.00
#
_symmetry.space_group_name_H-M   'P 1'
#
loop_
_entity.id
_entity.type
_entity.pdbx_description
1 polymer ?
#
loop_
_entity_poly.entity_id
_entity_poly.type
_entity_poly.pdbx_seq_one_letter_code
_entity_poly.pdbx_strand_id
1 'polypeptide(L)'
;GGKGILLKSIGVVGANPDTVFEMVLSRDKHKRHEWDMLISDLELVETIDGYCDVVYGTYEPKYLNWVEIKEGFCLFQTMVSWTRWGI
;
A
#
# COMPACT_ATOMS: atom_id res chain seq x y z
N GLY A 1 4.37 -27.34 -0.66
CA GLY A 1 5.27 -26.28 -1.17
C GLY A 1 4.47 -25.42 -2.12
N GLY A 2 4.17 -24.18 -1.75
CA GLY A 2 3.28 -23.31 -2.52
C GLY A 2 3.93 -22.82 -3.80
N LYS A 3 3.23 -22.95 -4.92
CA LYS A 3 3.63 -22.47 -6.25
C LYS A 3 3.27 -20.98 -6.37
N GLY A 4 3.96 -20.13 -5.61
CA GLY A 4 3.79 -18.67 -5.68
C GLY A 4 4.54 -18.07 -6.86
N ILE A 5 4.00 -17.00 -7.45
CA ILE A 5 4.71 -16.19 -8.45
C ILE A 5 5.23 -14.95 -7.72
N LEU A 6 6.55 -14.74 -7.75
CA LEU A 6 7.18 -13.52 -7.27
C LEU A 6 7.25 -12.51 -8.42
N LEU A 7 6.71 -11.32 -8.19
CA LEU A 7 6.70 -10.23 -9.17
C LEU A 7 7.57 -9.08 -8.66
N LYS A 8 8.23 -8.38 -9.59
CA LYS A 8 9.00 -7.16 -9.33
C LYS A 8 8.74 -6.15 -10.45
N SER A 9 8.51 -4.90 -10.08
CA SER A 9 8.45 -3.76 -10.99
C SER A 9 9.44 -2.68 -10.55
N ILE A 10 9.96 -1.91 -11.51
CA ILE A 10 10.87 -0.77 -11.26
C ILE A 10 10.43 0.35 -12.19
N GLY A 11 10.35 1.57 -11.66
CA GLY A 11 10.06 2.78 -12.42
C GLY A 11 10.79 3.98 -11.84
N VAL A 12 11.11 4.94 -12.69
CA VAL A 12 11.69 6.22 -12.26
C VAL A 12 10.56 7.19 -11.99
N VAL A 13 10.53 7.77 -10.78
CA VAL A 13 9.56 8.78 -10.38
C VAL A 13 10.28 10.12 -10.28
N GLY A 14 9.72 11.16 -10.93
CA GLY A 14 10.26 12.52 -10.93
C GLY A 14 9.99 13.29 -9.64
N ALA A 15 10.25 12.68 -8.48
CA ALA A 15 10.05 13.27 -7.15
C ALA A 15 11.17 12.85 -6.20
N ASN A 16 11.36 13.61 -5.12
CA ASN A 16 12.28 13.20 -4.06
C ASN A 16 11.70 11.98 -3.30
N PRO A 17 12.54 11.17 -2.63
CA PRO A 17 12.10 9.97 -1.93
C PRO A 17 10.99 10.23 -0.90
N ASP A 18 11.10 11.30 -0.11
CA ASP A 18 10.12 11.61 0.95
C ASP A 18 8.72 11.85 0.38
N THR A 19 8.63 12.56 -0.75
CA THR A 19 7.36 12.77 -1.47
C THR A 19 6.80 11.45 -2.01
N VAL A 20 7.64 10.56 -2.53
CA VAL A 20 7.19 9.23 -2.99
C VAL A 20 6.66 8.42 -1.81
N PHE A 21 7.37 8.42 -0.68
CA PHE A 21 6.91 7.73 0.52
C PHE A 21 5.60 8.30 1.07
N GLU A 22 5.48 9.62 1.15
CA GLU A 22 4.25 10.26 1.61
C GLU A 22 3.07 9.85 0.72
N MET A 23 3.23 9.88 -0.60
CA MET A 23 2.17 9.50 -1.55
C MET A 23 1.79 8.02 -1.47
N VAL A 24 2.78 7.13 -1.40
CA VAL A 24 2.55 5.68 -1.38
C VAL A 24 1.97 5.22 -0.04
N LEU A 25 2.43 5.81 1.06
CA LEU A 25 2.02 5.42 2.40
C LEU A 25 0.79 6.20 2.91
N SER A 26 0.35 7.23 2.19
CA SER A 26 -0.81 8.04 2.54
C SER A 26 -2.06 7.18 2.73
N ARG A 27 -2.73 7.39 3.87
CA ARG A 27 -4.08 6.89 4.15
C ARG A 27 -5.17 7.85 3.64
N ASP A 28 -4.79 9.04 3.18
CA ASP A 28 -5.74 9.95 2.53
C ASP A 28 -6.16 9.34 1.19
N LYS A 29 -7.43 8.93 1.12
CA LYS A 29 -8.04 8.35 -0.07
C LYS A 29 -7.86 9.22 -1.31
N HIS A 30 -7.88 10.54 -1.17
CA HIS A 30 -7.77 11.45 -2.31
C HIS A 30 -6.37 11.36 -2.93
N LYS A 31 -5.33 11.40 -2.09
CA LYS A 31 -3.94 11.21 -2.54
C LYS A 31 -3.73 9.80 -3.10
N ARG A 32 -4.32 8.77 -2.46
CA ARG A 32 -4.14 7.38 -2.87
C ARG A 32 -4.78 7.09 -4.24
N HIS A 33 -6.00 7.57 -4.47
CA HIS A 33 -6.71 7.38 -5.74
C HIS A 33 -6.05 8.08 -6.92
N GLU A 34 -5.13 9.03 -6.71
CA GLU A 34 -4.32 9.61 -7.80
C GLU A 34 -3.43 8.58 -8.48
N TRP A 35 -3.01 7.52 -7.77
CA TRP A 35 -2.07 6.53 -8.29
C TRP A 35 -2.53 5.08 -8.16
N ASP A 36 -3.40 4.78 -7.20
CA ASP A 36 -3.93 3.45 -6.91
C ASP A 36 -5.45 3.46 -7.10
N MET A 37 -5.90 2.98 -8.27
CA MET A 37 -7.32 2.84 -8.57
C MET A 37 -7.89 1.50 -8.06
N LEU A 38 -7.06 0.60 -7.55
CA LEU A 38 -7.48 -0.76 -7.18
C LEU A 38 -7.84 -0.86 -5.70
N ILE A 39 -7.10 -0.15 -4.84
CA ILE A 39 -7.35 -0.10 -3.40
C ILE A 39 -8.26 1.10 -3.10
N SER A 40 -9.36 0.84 -2.41
CA SER A 40 -10.39 1.85 -2.10
C SER A 40 -9.99 2.67 -0.87
N ASP A 41 -10.43 2.26 0.32
CA ASP A 41 -10.12 2.94 1.57
C ASP A 41 -9.18 2.09 2.44
N LEU A 42 -8.24 2.75 3.12
CA LEU A 42 -7.36 2.17 4.13
C LEU A 42 -7.77 2.66 5.52
N GLU A 43 -8.13 1.73 6.39
CA GLU A 43 -8.49 2.01 7.78
C GLU A 43 -7.34 1.60 8.70
N LEU A 44 -6.92 2.51 9.60
CA LEU A 44 -5.92 2.17 10.61
C LEU A 44 -6.53 1.19 11.61
N VAL A 45 -5.91 0.02 11.74
CA VAL A 45 -6.29 -0.99 12.73
C VAL A 45 -5.49 -0.77 14.03
N GLU A 46 -4.17 -0.61 13.91
CA GLU A 46 -3.26 -0.46 15.04
C GLU A 46 -1.97 0.24 14.60
N THR A 47 -1.42 1.09 15.46
CA THR A 47 -0.04 1.58 15.33
C THR A 47 0.85 0.76 16.26
N ILE A 48 1.84 0.07 15.69
CA ILE A 48 2.74 -0.84 16.43
C ILE A 48 3.84 -0.03 17.11
N ASP A 49 4.55 0.75 16.32
CA ASP A 49 5.51 1.75 16.74
C ASP A 49 5.37 2.95 15.81
N GLY A 50 5.95 4.11 16.12
CA GLY A 50 5.80 5.32 15.30
C GLY A 50 6.27 5.22 13.84
N TYR A 51 6.68 4.03 13.39
CA TYR A 51 7.13 3.69 12.03
C TYR A 51 6.28 2.57 11.38
N CYS A 52 5.46 1.84 12.13
CA CYS A 52 4.71 0.70 11.61
C CYS A 52 3.24 0.79 11.97
N ASP A 53 2.39 0.74 10.94
CA ASP A 53 0.94 0.70 11.09
C ASP A 53 0.39 -0.61 10.48
N VAL A 54 -0.61 -1.18 11.14
CA VAL A 54 -1.48 -2.20 10.58
C VAL A 54 -2.68 -1.49 9.98
N VAL A 55 -2.92 -1.69 8.68
CA VAL A 55 -4.04 -1.08 7.98
C VAL A 55 -4.92 -2.16 7.34
N TYR A 56 -6.22 -1.96 7.41
CA TYR A 56 -7.21 -2.78 6.70
C TYR A 56 -7.55 -2.10 5.39
N GLY A 57 -7.49 -2.84 4.29
CA GLY A 57 -7.78 -2.33 2.95
C GLY A 57 -8.91 -3.08 2.29
N THR A 58 -9.71 -2.36 1.52
CA THR A 58 -10.70 -2.96 0.63
C THR A 58 -10.36 -2.66 -0.83
N TYR A 59 -10.81 -3.52 -1.73
CA TYR A 59 -10.66 -3.30 -3.16
C TYR A 59 -11.81 -2.45 -3.69
N GLU A 60 -11.53 -1.58 -4.66
CA GLU A 60 -12.56 -0.79 -5.32
C GLU A 60 -13.37 -1.70 -6.29
N PRO A 61 -14.67 -1.92 -6.04
CA PRO A 61 -15.44 -2.92 -6.78
C PRO A 61 -15.56 -2.62 -8.28
N LYS A 62 -15.45 -1.35 -8.66
CA LYS A 62 -15.63 -0.88 -10.05
C LYS A 62 -14.55 -1.38 -11.00
N TYR A 63 -13.35 -1.64 -10.50
CA TYR A 63 -12.20 -2.05 -11.31
C TYR A 63 -11.97 -3.56 -11.30
N LEU A 64 -12.69 -4.30 -10.44
CA LEU A 64 -12.60 -5.75 -10.28
C LEU A 64 -13.96 -6.42 -10.58
N ASN A 65 -14.33 -6.41 -11.85
CA ASN A 65 -15.59 -7.01 -12.32
C ASN A 65 -15.49 -8.52 -12.60
N TRP A 66 -14.75 -9.32 -11.81
CA TRP A 66 -14.68 -10.77 -12.04
C TRP A 66 -14.61 -11.56 -10.72
N VAL A 67 -15.80 -12.04 -10.32
CA VAL A 67 -16.07 -13.17 -9.40
C VAL A 67 -15.67 -12.96 -7.94
N GLU A 68 -16.65 -12.61 -7.10
CA GLU A 68 -16.75 -13.00 -5.69
C GLU A 68 -15.61 -12.62 -4.71
N ILE A 69 -14.74 -11.67 -5.02
CA ILE A 69 -13.80 -11.13 -4.02
C ILE A 69 -14.53 -10.08 -3.16
N LYS A 70 -15.38 -10.58 -2.25
CA LYS A 70 -15.91 -9.82 -1.10
C LYS A 70 -14.97 -9.83 0.10
N GLU A 71 -13.80 -10.45 -0.04
CA GLU A 71 -12.84 -10.58 1.04
C GLU A 71 -11.91 -9.36 1.03
N GLY A 72 -12.10 -8.47 2.01
CA GLY A 72 -11.11 -7.45 2.29
C GLY A 72 -9.79 -8.10 2.70
N PHE A 73 -8.69 -7.37 2.53
CA PHE A 73 -7.36 -7.86 2.85
C PHE A 73 -6.78 -7.02 3.98
N CYS A 74 -6.13 -7.69 4.94
CA CYS A 74 -5.30 -7.00 5.91
C CYS A 74 -3.93 -6.78 5.27
N LEU A 75 -3.51 -5.52 5.13
CA LEU A 75 -2.18 -5.17 4.65
C LEU A 75 -1.32 -4.72 5.83
N PHE A 76 -0.21 -5.41 6.06
CA PHE A 76 0.81 -4.91 6.95
C PHE A 76 1.69 -3.93 6.18
N GLN A 77 1.51 -2.64 6.44
CA GLN A 77 2.30 -1.58 5.82
C GLN A 77 3.42 -1.16 6.77
N THR A 78 4.60 -1.75 6.60
CA THR A 78 5.78 -1.35 7.37
C THR A 78 6.50 -0.21 6.66
N MET A 79 6.79 0.89 7.38
CA MET A 79 7.79 1.84 6.94
C MET A 79 9.16 1.27 7.30
N VAL A 80 9.86 0.67 6.34
CA VAL A 80 11.31 0.50 6.48
C VAL A 80 11.92 1.81 6.03
N SER A 81 12.05 2.77 6.95
CA SER A 81 12.78 4.00 6.64
C SER A 81 14.23 3.64 6.29
N TRP A 82 14.75 4.28 5.24
CA TRP A 82 16.12 4.10 4.75
C TRP A 82 17.19 4.34 5.82
N THR A 83 16.84 5.02 6.92
CA THR A 83 17.73 5.26 8.06
C THR A 83 18.19 3.99 8.78
N ARG A 84 17.56 2.82 8.56
CA ARG A 84 18.02 1.55 9.14
C ARG A 84 19.10 0.84 8.30
N TRP A 85 19.31 1.27 7.05
CA TRP A 85 20.36 0.78 6.16
C TRP A 85 21.18 1.98 5.68
N GLY A 86 22.06 2.50 6.52
CA GLY A 86 22.83 3.73 6.25
C GLY A 86 23.55 3.74 4.90
N ILE A 87 22.87 4.32 3.90
CA ILE A 87 23.39 4.74 2.60
C ILE A 87 22.82 6.14 2.33
#